data_AF-A0A957FXI2-F1
#
_entry.id   AF-A0A957FXI2-F1
#
_cell.length_a   1.000
_cell.length_b   1.000
_cell.length_c   1.000
_cell.angle_alpha   90.00
_cell.angle_beta   90.00
_cell.angle_gamma   90.00
#
_symmetry.space_group_name_H-M   'P 1'
#
loop_
_entity.id
_entity.type
_entity.pdbx_description
1 polymer ?
#
loop_
_entity_poly.entity_id
_entity_poly.type
_entity_poly.pdbx_seq_one_letter_code
_entity_poly.pdbx_strand_id
1 'polypeptide(L)'
;DGELVIVAFRVDRSDPEWPIFNEKTGGLTALEVILQRSYNNGASWGEPEVIDIPADLVITPSTSIIELADGRWFLPYDQWHAFDDPGPYQPRTLGFYSADRGQSWSDPVWFADGAASGKGFWHGRVTSLTDQRLFALFWSADMANGMAPLPLHRCFGSPDGAYWTEPEATNIPGQTNNVVDLGGGRLAAVYTTREANQPGFRACLSEDWGLTWDLANQIQLWDATGRERLGVDAPEAYPRSHDTIAYGAPTATLLPNGDILFSFWCTEMSITHIRYALCRVQP
;
A
#
# COMPACT_ATOMS: atom_id res chain seq x y z
N ASP A 1 16.21 -16.79 -10.75
CA ASP A 1 16.50 -17.16 -12.16
C ASP A 1 16.46 -15.96 -13.11
N GLY A 2 16.16 -14.74 -12.62
CA GLY A 2 16.10 -13.53 -13.46
C GLY A 2 14.73 -13.34 -14.12
N GLU A 3 13.76 -14.20 -13.82
CA GLU A 3 12.35 -13.95 -14.14
C GLU A 3 11.86 -12.69 -13.42
N LEU A 4 11.13 -11.84 -14.16
CA LEU A 4 10.42 -10.71 -13.59
C LEU A 4 8.93 -11.05 -13.55
N VAL A 5 8.29 -10.64 -12.46
CA VAL A 5 6.87 -10.86 -12.23
C VAL A 5 6.21 -9.54 -11.88
N ILE A 6 5.08 -9.26 -12.52
CA ILE A 6 4.20 -8.15 -12.18
C ILE A 6 2.90 -8.75 -11.66
N VAL A 7 2.38 -8.17 -10.58
CA VAL A 7 1.01 -8.36 -10.13
C VAL A 7 0.25 -7.06 -10.38
N ALA A 8 -0.94 -7.18 -10.94
CA ALA A 8 -1.85 -6.08 -11.16
C ALA A 8 -3.29 -6.54 -10.92
N PHE A 9 -4.22 -5.60 -10.99
CA PHE A 9 -5.63 -5.93 -11.18
C PHE A 9 -6.12 -5.28 -12.47
N ARG A 10 -7.15 -5.85 -13.08
CA ARG A 10 -7.85 -5.27 -14.23
C ARG A 10 -9.35 -5.29 -13.99
N VAL A 11 -10.03 -4.31 -14.57
CA VAL A 11 -11.48 -4.14 -14.51
C VAL A 11 -12.02 -4.20 -15.91
N ASP A 12 -13.16 -4.87 -16.12
CA ASP A 12 -13.86 -4.83 -17.40
C ASP A 12 -14.42 -3.41 -17.65
N ARG A 13 -13.97 -2.79 -18.75
CA ARG A 13 -14.38 -1.45 -19.18
C ARG A 13 -15.16 -1.48 -20.50
N SER A 14 -15.78 -2.62 -20.84
CA SER A 14 -16.64 -2.75 -22.01
C SER A 14 -17.82 -1.77 -21.96
N ASP A 15 -18.30 -1.44 -20.75
CA ASP A 15 -19.11 -0.26 -20.48
C ASP A 15 -18.24 0.84 -19.84
N PRO A 16 -17.86 1.90 -20.58
CA PRO A 16 -17.01 2.97 -20.06
C PRO A 16 -17.74 3.90 -19.09
N GLU A 17 -19.07 3.87 -19.02
CA GLU A 17 -19.86 4.71 -18.10
C GLU A 17 -20.12 4.02 -16.76
N TRP A 18 -19.91 2.70 -16.68
CA TRP A 18 -20.03 1.96 -15.42
C TRP A 18 -19.03 2.50 -14.40
N PRO A 19 -19.43 2.88 -13.17
CA PRO A 19 -18.51 3.50 -12.23
C PRO A 19 -17.61 2.45 -11.57
N ILE A 20 -16.37 2.85 -11.23
CA ILE A 20 -15.44 1.98 -10.48
C ILE A 20 -15.93 1.77 -9.05
N PHE A 21 -16.48 2.81 -8.43
CA PHE A 21 -17.09 2.75 -7.11
C PHE A 21 -18.58 3.02 -7.19
N ASN A 22 -19.38 2.19 -6.53
CA ASN A 22 -20.82 2.39 -6.44
C ASN A 22 -21.13 3.67 -5.64
N GLU A 23 -22.02 4.50 -6.16
CA GLU A 23 -22.33 5.81 -5.56
C GLU A 23 -23.06 5.74 -4.22
N LYS A 24 -23.81 4.65 -3.98
CA LYS A 24 -24.64 4.48 -2.79
C LYS A 24 -23.90 3.75 -1.69
N THR A 25 -23.19 2.70 -2.05
CA THR A 25 -22.50 1.83 -1.09
C THR A 25 -21.04 2.23 -0.91
N GLY A 26 -20.41 2.85 -1.91
CA GLY A 26 -18.96 3.07 -1.97
C GLY A 26 -18.17 1.84 -2.46
N GLY A 27 -18.84 0.79 -2.93
CA GLY A 27 -18.23 -0.52 -3.17
C GLY A 27 -17.44 -0.58 -4.46
N LEU A 28 -16.36 -1.34 -4.45
CA LEU A 28 -15.49 -1.48 -5.62
C LEU A 28 -16.09 -2.48 -6.62
N THR A 29 -16.05 -2.12 -7.90
CA THR A 29 -16.51 -2.99 -8.98
C THR A 29 -15.70 -4.28 -9.04
N ALA A 30 -16.29 -5.33 -9.60
CA ALA A 30 -15.60 -6.59 -9.77
C ALA A 30 -14.32 -6.40 -10.59
N LEU A 31 -13.26 -7.07 -10.15
CA LEU A 31 -11.94 -6.99 -10.75
C LEU A 31 -11.31 -8.38 -10.79
N GLU A 32 -10.39 -8.57 -11.72
CA GLU A 32 -9.52 -9.73 -11.75
C GLU A 32 -8.13 -9.33 -11.27
N VAL A 33 -7.57 -10.09 -10.34
CA VAL A 33 -6.14 -10.00 -10.03
C VAL A 33 -5.38 -10.86 -11.03
N ILE A 34 -4.33 -10.29 -11.60
CA ILE A 34 -3.53 -10.94 -12.63
C ILE A 34 -2.05 -10.92 -12.28
N LEU A 35 -1.35 -11.92 -12.79
CA LEU A 35 0.09 -12.04 -12.78
C LEU A 35 0.60 -12.04 -14.24
N GLN A 36 1.72 -11.36 -14.49
CA GLN A 36 2.43 -11.44 -15.76
C GLN A 36 3.90 -11.72 -15.54
N ARG A 37 4.49 -12.49 -16.47
CA ARG A 37 5.88 -12.94 -16.40
C ARG A 37 6.69 -12.38 -17.55
N SER A 38 7.95 -12.08 -17.27
CA SER A 38 8.95 -11.78 -18.28
C SER A 38 10.20 -12.62 -18.06
N TYR A 39 10.64 -13.27 -19.14
CA TYR A 39 11.85 -14.09 -19.18
C TYR A 39 13.01 -13.42 -19.91
N ASN A 40 12.86 -12.13 -20.26
CA ASN A 40 13.83 -11.36 -21.04
C ASN A 40 14.04 -9.95 -20.46
N ASN A 41 14.17 -9.88 -19.13
CA ASN A 41 14.43 -8.64 -18.39
C ASN A 41 13.40 -7.53 -18.67
N GLY A 42 12.12 -7.89 -18.82
CA GLY A 42 11.02 -6.95 -19.01
C GLY A 42 10.86 -6.44 -20.44
N ALA A 43 11.64 -6.93 -21.41
CA ALA A 43 11.52 -6.52 -22.81
C ALA A 43 10.19 -6.96 -23.44
N SER A 44 9.64 -8.10 -23.02
CA SER A 44 8.28 -8.52 -23.32
C SER A 44 7.65 -9.25 -22.15
N TRP A 45 6.32 -9.27 -22.11
CA TRP A 45 5.53 -9.90 -21.06
C TRP A 45 4.60 -10.95 -21.67
N GLY A 46 4.40 -12.04 -20.95
CA GLY A 46 3.43 -13.07 -21.31
C GLY A 46 1.99 -12.61 -21.13
N GLU A 47 1.06 -13.47 -21.54
CA GLU A 47 -0.37 -13.27 -21.28
C GLU A 47 -0.66 -13.17 -19.77
N PRO A 48 -1.67 -12.39 -19.36
CA PRO A 48 -2.11 -12.34 -17.97
C PRO A 48 -2.60 -13.71 -17.44
N GLU A 49 -1.96 -14.18 -16.38
CA GLU A 49 -2.40 -15.31 -15.56
C GLU A 49 -3.38 -14.80 -14.51
N VAL A 50 -4.66 -15.21 -14.57
CA VAL A 50 -5.65 -14.82 -13.55
C VAL A 50 -5.37 -15.58 -12.25
N ILE A 51 -5.26 -14.84 -11.16
CA ILE A 51 -5.15 -15.42 -9.81
C ILE A 51 -6.57 -15.74 -9.33
N ASP A 52 -6.82 -17.01 -8.99
CA ASP A 52 -8.10 -17.43 -8.43
C ASP A 52 -8.28 -16.87 -7.03
N ILE A 53 -9.22 -15.94 -6.88
CA ILE A 53 -9.56 -15.28 -5.62
C ILE A 53 -10.96 -15.74 -5.21
N PRO A 54 -11.18 -16.10 -3.92
CA PRO A 54 -12.50 -16.43 -3.42
C PRO A 54 -13.55 -15.38 -3.82
N ALA A 55 -14.69 -15.83 -4.34
CA ALA A 55 -15.71 -14.97 -4.95
C ALA A 55 -16.34 -13.94 -3.99
N ASP A 56 -16.21 -14.14 -2.68
CA ASP A 56 -16.67 -13.24 -1.62
C ASP A 56 -15.65 -12.15 -1.24
N LEU A 57 -14.45 -12.17 -1.85
CA LEU A 57 -13.42 -11.17 -1.61
C LEU A 57 -13.31 -10.18 -2.78
N VAL A 58 -13.31 -8.89 -2.45
CA VAL A 58 -12.90 -7.82 -3.37
C VAL A 58 -11.62 -7.23 -2.84
N ILE A 59 -10.53 -7.40 -3.57
CA ILE A 59 -9.18 -7.12 -3.08
C ILE A 59 -8.30 -6.49 -4.16
N THR A 60 -7.41 -5.58 -3.76
CA THR A 60 -6.41 -4.99 -4.65
C THR A 60 -5.02 -5.22 -4.10
N PRO A 61 -4.02 -5.63 -4.92
CA PRO A 61 -2.65 -5.78 -4.45
C PRO A 61 -2.14 -4.51 -3.76
N SER A 62 -1.62 -4.63 -2.54
CA SER A 62 -1.15 -3.48 -1.75
C SER A 62 0.32 -3.16 -2.04
N THR A 63 1.11 -4.17 -2.42
CA THR A 63 2.51 -4.07 -2.81
C THR A 63 2.92 -5.24 -3.73
N SER A 64 4.21 -5.33 -4.07
CA SER A 64 4.78 -6.43 -4.85
C SER A 64 4.77 -7.75 -4.07
N ILE A 65 4.97 -8.86 -4.79
CA ILE A 65 5.23 -10.16 -4.17
C ILE A 65 6.45 -10.05 -3.25
N ILE A 66 6.35 -10.61 -2.05
CA ILE A 66 7.46 -10.81 -1.12
C ILE A 66 7.91 -12.27 -1.22
N GLU A 67 9.17 -12.50 -1.56
CA GLU A 67 9.79 -13.82 -1.42
C GLU A 67 10.23 -14.02 0.04
N LEU A 68 9.63 -15.01 0.69
CA LEU A 68 9.86 -15.34 2.09
C LEU A 68 11.18 -16.10 2.26
N ALA A 69 11.64 -16.21 3.50
CA ALA A 69 12.90 -16.88 3.83
C ALA A 69 12.96 -18.36 3.41
N ASP A 70 11.80 -19.03 3.29
CA ASP A 70 11.67 -20.42 2.84
C ASP A 70 11.41 -20.55 1.33
N GLY A 71 11.47 -19.45 0.57
CA GLY A 71 11.26 -19.41 -0.87
C GLY A 71 9.79 -19.38 -1.32
N ARG A 72 8.83 -19.43 -0.38
CA ARG A 72 7.42 -19.18 -0.72
C ARG A 72 7.22 -17.70 -1.08
N TRP A 73 6.21 -17.44 -1.90
CA TRP A 73 5.74 -16.11 -2.18
C TRP A 73 4.63 -15.73 -1.20
N PHE A 74 4.64 -14.48 -0.75
CA PHE A 74 3.54 -13.84 -0.07
C PHE A 74 3.06 -12.65 -0.89
N LEU A 75 1.76 -12.61 -1.19
CA LEU A 75 1.16 -11.52 -1.96
C LEU A 75 0.08 -10.83 -1.11
N PRO A 76 0.35 -9.60 -0.63
CA PRO A 76 -0.55 -8.85 0.23
C PRO A 76 -1.54 -7.98 -0.58
N TYR A 77 -2.70 -7.76 0.03
CA TYR A 77 -3.84 -7.07 -0.54
C TYR A 77 -4.53 -6.18 0.48
N ASP A 78 -5.17 -5.13 -0.03
CA ASP A 78 -6.18 -4.35 0.68
C ASP A 78 -7.58 -4.89 0.34
N GLN A 79 -8.42 -5.08 1.35
CA GLN A 79 -9.82 -5.47 1.18
C GLN A 79 -10.73 -4.27 0.93
N TRP A 80 -11.62 -4.44 -0.03
CA TRP A 80 -12.72 -3.55 -0.36
C TRP A 80 -14.05 -4.26 -0.12
N HIS A 81 -15.11 -3.49 0.12
CA HIS A 81 -16.45 -4.08 0.10
C HIS A 81 -16.95 -4.23 -1.34
N ALA A 82 -17.81 -5.22 -1.54
CA ALA A 82 -18.36 -5.52 -2.85
C ALA A 82 -19.26 -4.38 -3.36
N PHE A 83 -19.31 -4.23 -4.69
CA PHE A 83 -19.96 -3.11 -5.36
C PHE A 83 -21.37 -2.79 -4.83
N ASP A 84 -22.23 -3.79 -4.63
CA ASP A 84 -23.61 -3.59 -4.17
C ASP A 84 -23.84 -3.88 -2.68
N ASP A 85 -22.78 -4.10 -1.90
CA ASP A 85 -22.89 -4.41 -0.47
C ASP A 85 -23.30 -3.15 0.33
N PRO A 86 -24.49 -3.12 0.96
CA PRO A 86 -24.93 -1.99 1.76
C PRO A 86 -24.34 -1.97 3.18
N GLY A 87 -23.54 -2.98 3.55
CA GLY A 87 -22.88 -3.08 4.84
C GLY A 87 -21.86 -1.97 5.09
N PRO A 88 -21.45 -1.77 6.36
CA PRO A 88 -20.42 -0.80 6.67
C PRO A 88 -19.09 -1.23 6.04
N TYR A 89 -18.38 -0.28 5.41
CA TYR A 89 -17.05 -0.58 4.90
C TYR A 89 -16.11 -0.91 6.07
N GLN A 90 -15.49 -2.09 6.02
CA GLN A 90 -14.51 -2.55 6.99
C GLN A 90 -13.17 -2.84 6.27
N PRO A 91 -12.23 -1.90 6.33
CA PRO A 91 -10.93 -2.04 5.70
C PRO A 91 -10.04 -2.97 6.51
N ARG A 92 -9.46 -3.93 5.79
CA ARG A 92 -8.59 -4.96 6.33
C ARG A 92 -7.52 -5.28 5.30
N THR A 93 -6.43 -5.89 5.77
CA THR A 93 -5.37 -6.37 4.89
C THR A 93 -5.16 -7.86 5.08
N LEU A 94 -5.00 -8.56 3.95
CA LEU A 94 -4.80 -10.00 3.90
C LEU A 94 -3.77 -10.34 2.83
N GLY A 95 -3.26 -11.55 2.85
CA GLY A 95 -2.46 -12.06 1.75
C GLY A 95 -2.60 -13.54 1.54
N PHE A 96 -1.98 -14.00 0.46
CA PHE A 96 -1.98 -15.39 0.03
C PHE A 96 -0.55 -15.89 -0.10
N TYR A 97 -0.33 -17.15 0.23
CA TYR A 97 0.97 -17.80 0.05
C TYR A 97 0.97 -18.67 -1.20
N SER A 98 2.11 -18.72 -1.87
CA SER A 98 2.35 -19.67 -2.95
C SER A 98 3.68 -20.39 -2.75
N ALA A 99 3.66 -21.72 -2.81
CA ALA A 99 4.86 -22.57 -2.73
C ALA A 99 5.40 -22.98 -4.11
N ASP A 100 4.69 -22.63 -5.18
CA ASP A 100 4.96 -23.03 -6.56
C ASP A 100 5.07 -21.83 -7.51
N ARG A 101 5.44 -20.66 -6.96
CA ARG A 101 5.69 -19.42 -7.68
C ARG A 101 4.47 -18.90 -8.45
N GLY A 102 3.33 -18.88 -7.77
CA GLY A 102 2.07 -18.31 -8.22
C GLY A 102 1.21 -19.22 -9.07
N GLN A 103 1.54 -20.52 -9.20
CA GLN A 103 0.68 -21.49 -9.90
C GLN A 103 -0.54 -21.86 -9.06
N SER A 104 -0.38 -21.94 -7.74
CA SER A 104 -1.46 -22.08 -6.77
C SER A 104 -1.24 -21.18 -5.56
N TRP A 105 -2.34 -20.86 -4.88
CA TRP A 105 -2.38 -19.96 -3.74
C TRP A 105 -3.12 -20.62 -2.58
N SER A 106 -2.70 -20.31 -1.35
CA SER A 106 -3.30 -20.82 -0.11
C SER A 106 -4.68 -20.22 0.17
N ASP A 107 -5.29 -20.61 1.30
CA ASP A 107 -6.35 -19.81 1.90
C ASP A 107 -5.82 -18.42 2.33
N PRO A 108 -6.69 -17.39 2.43
CA PRO A 108 -6.30 -16.05 2.83
C PRO A 108 -5.83 -16.01 4.29
N VAL A 109 -4.79 -15.22 4.55
CA VAL A 109 -4.31 -14.91 5.90
C VAL A 109 -4.41 -13.42 6.15
N TRP A 110 -5.19 -13.06 7.17
CA TRP A 110 -5.34 -11.69 7.64
C TRP A 110 -4.12 -11.28 8.45
N PHE A 111 -3.48 -10.18 8.07
CA PHE A 111 -2.34 -9.65 8.80
C PHE A 111 -2.60 -8.28 9.44
N ALA A 112 -3.76 -7.67 9.14
CA ALA A 112 -4.36 -6.63 9.96
C ALA A 112 -5.89 -6.63 9.81
N ASP A 113 -6.60 -6.95 10.90
CA ASP A 113 -8.05 -6.83 11.03
C ASP A 113 -8.41 -6.01 12.28
N GLY A 114 -8.78 -4.75 12.07
CA GLY A 114 -9.10 -3.83 13.15
C GLY A 114 -10.54 -3.89 13.64
N ALA A 115 -11.41 -4.72 13.05
CA ALA A 115 -12.86 -4.66 13.24
C ALA A 115 -13.28 -4.79 14.72
N ALA A 116 -12.68 -5.74 15.45
CA ALA A 116 -12.96 -5.95 16.88
C ALA A 116 -12.58 -4.73 17.75
N SER A 117 -11.67 -3.88 17.27
CA SER A 117 -11.20 -2.68 17.96
C SER A 117 -11.71 -1.38 17.34
N GLY A 118 -12.67 -1.47 16.41
CA GLY A 118 -13.24 -0.33 15.70
C GLY A 118 -12.27 0.39 14.76
N LYS A 119 -11.21 -0.28 14.28
CA LYS A 119 -10.19 0.31 13.40
C LYS A 119 -10.27 -0.25 11.98
N GLY A 120 -9.80 0.54 11.03
CA GLY A 120 -9.60 0.15 9.64
C GLY A 120 -8.13 0.26 9.26
N PHE A 121 -7.65 -0.68 8.45
CA PHE A 121 -6.26 -0.71 7.96
C PHE A 121 -6.23 -0.85 6.44
N TRP A 122 -5.43 -0.01 5.78
CA TRP A 122 -5.20 0.00 4.34
C TRP A 122 -3.72 0.15 4.03
N HIS A 123 -3.38 -0.07 2.76
CA HIS A 123 -2.06 0.11 2.20
C HIS A 123 -1.03 -0.68 2.99
N GLY A 124 -1.36 -1.92 3.34
CA GLY A 124 -0.49 -2.84 4.09
C GLY A 124 0.73 -3.21 3.27
N ARG A 125 1.70 -2.29 3.18
CA ARG A 125 2.92 -2.45 2.39
C ARG A 125 3.95 -3.20 3.21
N VAL A 126 4.06 -4.49 2.91
CA VAL A 126 4.94 -5.42 3.59
C VAL A 126 6.37 -5.31 3.04
N THR A 127 7.35 -5.33 3.93
CA THR A 127 8.78 -5.31 3.61
C THR A 127 9.50 -6.39 4.42
N SER A 128 10.43 -7.11 3.78
CA SER A 128 11.32 -8.03 4.51
C SER A 128 12.46 -7.24 5.14
N LEU A 129 12.65 -7.44 6.44
CA LEU A 129 13.76 -6.88 7.19
C LEU A 129 15.02 -7.74 7.04
N THR A 130 16.17 -7.13 7.31
CA THR A 130 17.50 -7.75 7.27
C THR A 130 17.65 -8.92 8.27
N ASP A 131 16.85 -8.93 9.33
CA ASP A 131 16.75 -10.04 10.29
C ASP A 131 15.68 -11.09 9.91
N GLN A 132 15.19 -11.02 8.67
CA GLN A 132 14.18 -11.89 8.05
C GLN A 132 12.75 -11.71 8.56
N ARG A 133 12.50 -10.90 9.59
CA ARG A 133 11.10 -10.58 9.95
C ARG A 133 10.43 -9.80 8.83
N LEU A 134 9.11 -9.92 8.75
CA LEU A 134 8.31 -9.03 7.91
C LEU A 134 7.91 -7.80 8.72
N PHE A 135 7.75 -6.67 8.05
CA PHE A 135 7.27 -5.42 8.62
C PHE A 135 6.21 -4.83 7.71
N ALA A 136 5.12 -4.33 8.27
CA ALA A 136 4.10 -3.61 7.52
C ALA A 136 3.77 -2.29 8.21
N LEU A 137 3.45 -1.27 7.41
CA LEU A 137 2.96 0.03 7.86
C LEU A 137 1.62 0.31 7.16
N PHE A 138 0.63 0.76 7.92
CA PHE A 138 -0.76 0.88 7.50
C PHE A 138 -1.25 2.31 7.58
N TRP A 139 -1.97 2.76 6.55
CA TRP A 139 -2.92 3.85 6.77
C TRP A 139 -4.04 3.34 7.68
N SER A 140 -4.36 4.12 8.71
CA SER A 140 -5.24 3.68 9.79
C SER A 140 -6.29 4.73 10.12
N ALA A 141 -7.49 4.30 10.46
CA ALA A 141 -8.58 5.17 10.88
C ALA A 141 -9.43 4.53 11.98
N ASP A 142 -10.07 5.38 12.79
CA ASP A 142 -11.12 4.99 13.73
C ASP A 142 -12.45 4.90 12.98
N MET A 143 -12.87 3.67 12.71
CA MET A 143 -14.11 3.38 11.97
C MET A 143 -15.34 3.55 12.85
N ALA A 144 -15.20 3.47 14.19
CA ALA A 144 -16.30 3.72 15.12
C ALA A 144 -16.65 5.22 15.20
N ASN A 145 -15.70 6.10 14.89
CA ASN A 145 -15.87 7.55 14.87
C ASN A 145 -15.77 8.15 13.46
N GLY A 146 -16.46 7.55 12.49
CA GLY A 146 -16.62 8.14 11.16
C GLY A 146 -15.32 8.24 10.35
N MET A 147 -14.44 7.24 10.46
CA MET A 147 -13.13 7.20 9.79
C MET A 147 -12.17 8.30 10.23
N ALA A 148 -12.22 8.73 11.49
CA ALA A 148 -11.29 9.73 12.02
C ALA A 148 -9.83 9.26 11.83
N PRO A 149 -8.93 10.11 11.33
CA PRO A 149 -7.57 9.69 11.01
C PRO A 149 -6.82 9.29 12.29
N LEU A 150 -6.11 8.18 12.21
CA LEU A 150 -5.16 7.75 13.22
C LEU A 150 -3.73 7.88 12.68
N PRO A 151 -2.70 7.96 13.56
CA PRO A 151 -1.34 7.75 13.12
C PRO A 151 -1.20 6.43 12.35
N LEU A 152 -0.21 6.35 11.47
CA LEU A 152 0.11 5.07 10.81
C LEU A 152 0.35 4.00 11.86
N HIS A 153 -0.14 2.80 11.64
CA HIS A 153 0.12 1.66 12.51
C HIS A 153 1.16 0.75 11.85
N ARG A 154 1.96 0.07 12.67
CA ARG A 154 2.91 -0.95 12.21
C ARG A 154 2.55 -2.32 12.75
N CYS A 155 2.97 -3.37 12.08
CA CYS A 155 3.05 -4.71 12.68
C CYS A 155 4.30 -5.46 12.18
N PHE A 156 4.63 -6.54 12.88
CA PHE A 156 5.66 -7.49 12.47
C PHE A 156 5.04 -8.81 12.06
N GLY A 157 5.60 -9.42 11.02
CA GLY A 157 5.33 -10.81 10.65
C GLY A 157 6.55 -11.69 10.94
N SER A 158 6.31 -12.97 11.19
CA SER A 158 7.37 -13.99 11.21
C SER A 158 8.02 -14.14 9.84
N PRO A 159 9.26 -14.68 9.76
CA PRO A 159 9.96 -14.87 8.48
C PRO A 159 9.24 -15.71 7.43
N ASP A 160 8.34 -16.58 7.88
CA ASP A 160 7.51 -17.47 7.08
C ASP A 160 6.08 -16.90 6.83
N GLY A 161 5.81 -15.68 7.31
CA GLY A 161 4.51 -15.01 7.24
C GLY A 161 3.39 -15.65 8.08
N ALA A 162 3.64 -16.77 8.75
CA ALA A 162 2.59 -17.53 9.42
C ALA A 162 1.97 -16.80 10.62
N TYR A 163 2.71 -15.87 11.24
CA TYR A 163 2.28 -15.14 12.42
C TYR A 163 2.51 -13.64 12.24
N TRP A 164 1.52 -12.85 12.65
CA TRP A 164 1.59 -11.39 12.63
C TRP A 164 1.21 -10.85 14.00
N THR A 165 1.90 -9.79 14.44
CA THR A 165 1.53 -9.06 15.65
C THR A 165 0.32 -8.17 15.38
N GLU A 166 -0.43 -7.84 16.43
CA GLU A 166 -1.45 -6.79 16.34
C GLU A 166 -0.83 -5.46 15.87
N PRO A 167 -1.51 -4.69 15.00
CA PRO A 167 -1.03 -3.37 14.61
C PRO A 167 -0.93 -2.40 15.79
N GLU A 168 0.25 -1.80 15.96
CA GLU A 168 0.57 -0.82 17.00
C GLU A 168 0.69 0.58 16.38
N ALA A 169 0.12 1.59 17.03
CA ALA A 169 0.19 2.97 16.55
C ALA A 169 1.63 3.51 16.59
N THR A 170 2.03 4.20 15.52
CA THR A 170 3.26 5.02 15.48
C THR A 170 2.94 6.47 15.85
N ASN A 171 3.89 7.38 15.64
CA ASN A 171 3.65 8.82 15.73
C ASN A 171 3.42 9.50 14.36
N ILE A 172 3.46 8.80 13.21
CA ILE A 172 3.34 9.42 11.88
C ILE A 172 1.89 9.80 11.57
N PRO A 173 1.56 11.09 11.38
CA PRO A 173 0.21 11.53 10.99
C PRO A 173 0.05 11.50 9.46
N GLY A 174 0.08 10.30 8.88
CA GLY A 174 0.15 10.08 7.44
C GLY A 174 -0.92 9.13 6.89
N GLN A 175 -0.89 8.92 5.58
CA GLN A 175 -1.76 7.97 4.89
C GLN A 175 -0.96 6.94 4.06
N THR A 176 -1.04 6.99 2.73
CA THR A 176 -0.25 6.13 1.84
C THR A 176 1.24 6.25 2.16
N ASN A 177 1.91 5.11 2.31
CA ASN A 177 3.25 5.03 2.86
C ASN A 177 4.07 3.89 2.22
N ASN A 178 5.37 3.89 2.48
CA ASN A 178 6.27 2.77 2.21
C ASN A 178 7.53 2.88 3.08
N VAL A 179 8.20 1.76 3.34
CA VAL A 179 9.34 1.69 4.26
C VAL A 179 10.48 0.89 3.63
N VAL A 180 11.71 1.24 3.97
CA VAL A 180 12.91 0.43 3.73
C VAL A 180 13.66 0.17 5.03
N ASP A 181 14.25 -1.01 5.16
CA ASP A 181 15.15 -1.36 6.25
C ASP A 181 16.57 -0.87 5.96
N LEU A 182 17.14 -0.13 6.91
CA LEU A 182 18.52 0.39 6.86
C LEU A 182 19.49 -0.48 7.68
N GLY A 183 18.97 -1.51 8.35
CA GLY A 183 19.72 -2.41 9.22
C GLY A 183 19.80 -1.92 10.67
N GLY A 184 20.04 -2.85 11.59
CA GLY A 184 20.25 -2.53 13.01
C GLY A 184 19.04 -1.91 13.72
N GLY A 185 17.83 -2.13 13.20
CA GLY A 185 16.59 -1.54 13.73
C GLY A 185 16.26 -0.16 13.19
N ARG A 186 17.05 0.35 12.25
CA ARG A 186 16.81 1.63 11.57
C ARG A 186 15.92 1.45 10.37
N LEU A 187 14.87 2.26 10.28
CA LEU A 187 13.95 2.26 9.14
C LEU A 187 13.85 3.67 8.55
N ALA A 188 13.62 3.75 7.24
CA ALA A 188 13.22 4.99 6.58
C ALA A 188 11.84 4.84 5.97
N ALA A 189 10.93 5.76 6.27
CA ALA A 189 9.59 5.80 5.72
C ALA A 189 9.45 6.97 4.77
N VAL A 190 8.68 6.77 3.71
CA VAL A 190 8.01 7.83 2.97
C VAL A 190 6.51 7.72 3.24
N TYR A 191 5.85 8.85 3.45
CA TYR A 191 4.41 8.89 3.68
C TYR A 191 3.80 10.16 3.13
N THR A 192 2.50 10.07 2.91
CA THR A 192 1.67 11.14 2.36
C THR A 192 1.03 11.91 3.50
N THR A 193 1.17 13.22 3.49
CA THR A 193 0.47 14.14 4.40
C THR A 193 -0.58 14.91 3.61
N ARG A 194 -1.87 14.64 3.85
CA ARG A 194 -2.98 15.32 3.14
C ARG A 194 -3.62 16.46 3.90
N GLU A 195 -3.66 16.34 5.23
CA GLU A 195 -4.36 17.27 6.12
C GLU A 195 -3.42 18.25 6.84
N ALA A 196 -2.13 18.24 6.46
CA ALA A 196 -1.13 19.13 7.04
C ALA A 196 -1.16 20.52 6.39
N ASN A 197 -0.63 21.53 7.10
CA ASN A 197 -0.43 22.89 6.56
C ASN A 197 0.43 22.92 5.28
N GLN A 198 1.30 21.91 5.13
CA GLN A 198 2.12 21.68 3.94
C GLN A 198 1.89 20.24 3.48
N PRO A 199 0.87 20.00 2.64
CA PRO A 199 0.55 18.68 2.14
C PRO A 199 1.63 18.19 1.16
N GLY A 200 1.64 16.89 0.87
CA GLY A 200 2.58 16.28 -0.06
C GLY A 200 3.27 15.04 0.53
N PHE A 201 4.52 14.82 0.16
CA PHE A 201 5.30 13.67 0.60
C PHE A 201 6.39 14.07 1.58
N ARG A 202 6.44 13.36 2.70
CA ARG A 202 7.46 13.49 3.74
C ARG A 202 8.26 12.20 3.83
N ALA A 203 9.50 12.31 4.28
CA ALA A 203 10.29 11.15 4.70
C ALA A 203 10.90 11.40 6.08
N CYS A 204 10.98 10.35 6.89
CA CYS A 204 11.56 10.39 8.22
C CYS A 204 12.25 9.06 8.55
N LEU A 205 13.06 9.08 9.60
CA LEU A 205 13.80 7.92 10.10
C LEU A 205 13.20 7.44 11.43
N SER A 206 13.34 6.15 11.67
CA SER A 206 13.11 5.51 12.96
C SER A 206 14.36 4.73 13.36
N GLU A 207 14.65 4.68 14.65
CA GLU A 207 15.79 3.98 15.25
C GLU A 207 15.33 2.83 16.18
N ASP A 208 14.02 2.55 16.23
CA ASP A 208 13.39 1.60 17.16
C ASP A 208 12.40 0.65 16.46
N TRP A 209 12.79 0.21 15.25
CA TRP A 209 12.00 -0.66 14.40
C TRP A 209 10.67 -0.06 13.93
N GLY A 210 10.59 1.26 13.83
CA GLY A 210 9.40 1.96 13.33
C GLY A 210 8.36 2.28 14.39
N LEU A 211 8.67 2.14 15.69
CA LEU A 211 7.72 2.51 16.75
C LEU A 211 7.57 4.03 16.82
N THR A 212 8.71 4.71 16.87
CA THR A 212 8.81 6.16 16.88
C THR A 212 9.65 6.66 15.72
N TRP A 213 9.21 7.77 15.14
CA TRP A 213 9.84 8.40 13.98
C TRP A 213 10.26 9.83 14.30
N ASP A 214 11.42 10.24 13.78
CA ASP A 214 11.94 11.59 13.94
C ASP A 214 11.21 12.57 13.03
N LEU A 215 10.05 13.04 13.51
CA LEU A 215 9.23 14.02 12.81
C LEU A 215 9.81 15.45 12.90
N ALA A 216 10.73 15.70 13.83
CA ALA A 216 11.38 17.00 13.97
C ALA A 216 12.37 17.24 12.84
N ASN A 217 13.06 16.19 12.38
CA ASN A 217 14.00 16.23 11.27
C ASN A 217 13.47 15.57 9.98
N GLN A 218 12.16 15.37 9.87
CA GLN A 218 11.55 14.88 8.62
C GLN A 218 11.84 15.85 7.46
N ILE A 219 12.00 15.31 6.26
CA ILE A 219 12.21 16.11 5.05
C ILE A 219 10.94 16.18 4.20
N GLN A 220 10.71 17.30 3.52
CA GLN A 220 9.71 17.40 2.45
C GLN A 220 10.33 16.93 1.14
N LEU A 221 9.81 15.84 0.58
CA LEU A 221 10.24 15.34 -0.73
C LEU A 221 9.56 16.10 -1.86
N TRP A 222 8.29 16.45 -1.68
CA TRP A 222 7.52 17.25 -2.64
C TRP A 222 6.34 17.91 -1.93
N ASP A 223 6.18 19.21 -2.15
CA ASP A 223 5.15 20.07 -1.56
C ASP A 223 3.93 20.15 -2.49
N ALA A 224 2.76 19.72 -2.00
CA ALA A 224 1.51 19.70 -2.76
C ALA A 224 0.67 20.97 -2.56
N THR A 225 1.16 21.99 -1.85
CA THR A 225 0.38 23.20 -1.53
C THR A 225 -0.20 23.84 -2.79
N GLY A 226 -1.52 24.04 -2.81
CA GLY A 226 -2.28 24.58 -3.95
C GLY A 226 -2.42 23.62 -5.13
N ARG A 227 -2.04 22.35 -4.97
CA ARG A 227 -2.01 21.27 -5.97
C ARG A 227 -2.50 19.95 -5.38
N GLU A 228 -3.31 20.03 -4.33
CA GLU A 228 -3.75 18.86 -3.57
C GLU A 228 -4.83 18.06 -4.31
N ARG A 229 -5.63 18.77 -5.10
CA ARG A 229 -6.80 18.23 -5.80
C ARG A 229 -6.83 18.64 -7.27
N LEU A 230 -7.50 17.82 -8.10
CA LEU A 230 -7.64 18.00 -9.55
C LEU A 230 -8.58 19.14 -9.99
N GLY A 231 -9.00 20.01 -9.07
CA GLY A 231 -9.85 21.17 -9.37
C GLY A 231 -11.31 20.82 -9.71
N VAL A 232 -11.78 19.63 -9.33
CA VAL A 232 -13.18 19.19 -9.43
C VAL A 232 -13.78 19.01 -8.03
N ASP A 233 -15.10 19.10 -7.92
CA ASP A 233 -15.80 18.91 -6.64
C ASP A 233 -15.55 17.50 -6.10
N ALA A 234 -15.09 17.43 -4.85
CA ALA A 234 -14.84 16.16 -4.19
C ALA A 234 -16.12 15.64 -3.55
N PRO A 235 -16.51 14.38 -3.81
CA PRO A 235 -17.55 13.72 -3.03
C PRO A 235 -17.21 13.75 -1.53
N GLU A 236 -18.21 13.93 -0.66
CA GLU A 236 -17.98 13.99 0.79
C GLU A 236 -17.56 12.64 1.39
N ALA A 237 -18.00 11.52 0.79
CA ALA A 237 -17.79 10.18 1.34
C ALA A 237 -16.60 9.44 0.72
N TYR A 238 -15.79 8.82 1.58
CA TYR A 238 -14.81 7.81 1.18
C TYR A 238 -15.51 6.55 0.64
N PRO A 239 -14.95 5.82 -0.36
CA PRO A 239 -13.66 6.05 -1.04
C PRO A 239 -13.69 7.10 -2.16
N ARG A 240 -14.87 7.55 -2.59
CA ARG A 240 -15.01 8.46 -3.74
C ARG A 240 -14.40 9.86 -3.54
N SER A 241 -14.25 10.31 -2.30
CA SER A 241 -13.50 11.54 -2.00
C SER A 241 -12.07 11.50 -2.57
N HIS A 242 -11.51 10.30 -2.80
CA HIS A 242 -10.22 10.09 -3.44
C HIS A 242 -10.19 10.36 -4.96
N ASP A 243 -11.34 10.42 -5.65
CA ASP A 243 -11.41 10.69 -7.10
C ASP A 243 -10.75 12.02 -7.47
N THR A 244 -10.62 12.94 -6.50
CA THR A 244 -10.08 14.28 -6.72
C THR A 244 -8.63 14.43 -6.31
N ILE A 245 -8.02 13.40 -5.71
CA ILE A 245 -6.63 13.45 -5.25
C ILE A 245 -5.69 13.64 -6.43
N ALA A 246 -4.76 14.59 -6.31
CA ALA A 246 -3.78 14.87 -7.35
C ALA A 246 -2.41 14.21 -7.13
N TYR A 247 -2.21 13.40 -6.08
CA TYR A 247 -0.92 12.75 -5.79
C TYR A 247 -1.06 11.55 -4.84
N GLY A 248 -0.17 10.57 -4.97
CA GLY A 248 -0.18 9.41 -4.07
C GLY A 248 0.84 8.32 -4.38
N ALA A 249 0.58 7.15 -3.78
CA ALA A 249 1.33 5.91 -3.91
C ALA A 249 2.87 6.09 -3.87
N PRO A 250 3.43 6.70 -2.81
CA PRO A 250 4.87 6.83 -2.70
C PRO A 250 5.51 5.46 -2.49
N THR A 251 6.70 5.24 -3.04
CA THR A 251 7.52 4.03 -2.87
C THR A 251 8.92 4.43 -2.44
N ALA A 252 9.57 3.55 -1.70
CA ALA A 252 10.95 3.68 -1.27
C ALA A 252 11.74 2.47 -1.76
N THR A 253 12.95 2.69 -2.24
CA THR A 253 13.86 1.62 -2.67
C THR A 253 15.25 1.94 -2.17
N LEU A 254 15.79 1.06 -1.34
CA LEU A 254 17.17 1.15 -0.89
C LEU A 254 18.09 0.71 -2.03
N LEU A 255 19.04 1.57 -2.39
CA LEU A 255 20.01 1.31 -3.44
C LEU A 255 21.26 0.63 -2.87
N PRO A 256 22.05 -0.10 -3.69
CA PRO A 256 23.25 -0.80 -3.23
C PRO A 256 24.32 0.09 -2.58
N ASN A 257 24.31 1.39 -2.85
CA ASN A 257 25.23 2.37 -2.25
C ASN A 257 24.73 2.95 -0.91
N GLY A 258 23.56 2.51 -0.43
CA GLY A 258 22.93 3.00 0.81
C GLY A 258 22.09 4.27 0.65
N ASP A 259 22.02 4.86 -0.54
CA ASP A 259 21.06 5.95 -0.81
C ASP A 259 19.65 5.35 -0.99
N ILE A 260 18.61 6.14 -0.74
CA ILE A 260 17.21 5.75 -0.93
C ILE A 260 16.63 6.51 -2.13
N LEU A 261 16.06 5.78 -3.07
CA LEU A 261 15.23 6.34 -4.12
C LEU A 261 13.77 6.34 -3.65
N PHE A 262 13.21 7.53 -3.45
CA PHE A 262 11.78 7.70 -3.25
C PHE A 262 11.13 8.07 -4.58
N SER A 263 10.02 7.43 -4.94
CA SER A 263 9.23 7.81 -6.12
C SER A 263 7.75 7.89 -5.80
N PHE A 264 7.00 8.68 -6.57
CA PHE A 264 5.58 8.93 -6.35
C PHE A 264 4.94 9.50 -7.61
N TRP A 265 3.63 9.37 -7.74
CA TRP A 265 2.89 10.05 -8.79
C TRP A 265 2.31 11.37 -8.28
N CYS A 266 2.27 12.38 -9.16
CA CYS A 266 1.58 13.63 -8.91
C CYS A 266 1.04 14.21 -10.23
N THR A 267 -0.05 14.96 -10.16
CA THR A 267 -0.66 15.65 -11.29
C THR A 267 -0.39 17.13 -11.15
N GLU A 268 0.32 17.71 -12.12
CA GLU A 268 0.58 19.14 -12.22
C GLU A 268 0.20 19.61 -13.61
N MET A 269 -0.48 20.76 -13.72
CA MET A 269 -0.90 21.32 -15.00
C MET A 269 -1.65 20.32 -15.90
N SER A 270 -2.51 19.49 -15.29
CA SER A 270 -3.30 18.44 -15.96
C SER A 270 -2.48 17.30 -16.57
N ILE A 271 -1.22 17.14 -16.18
CA ILE A 271 -0.35 16.03 -16.59
C ILE A 271 0.03 15.22 -15.35
N THR A 272 -0.19 13.92 -15.39
CA THR A 272 0.28 13.00 -14.36
C THR A 272 1.73 12.61 -14.62
N HIS A 273 2.59 12.88 -13.64
CA HIS A 273 4.01 12.59 -13.65
C HIS A 273 4.34 11.49 -12.65
N ILE A 274 5.37 10.70 -12.95
CA ILE A 274 6.15 10.01 -11.92
C ILE A 274 7.33 10.91 -11.59
N ARG A 275 7.48 11.26 -10.31
CA ARG A 275 8.61 12.04 -9.78
C ARG A 275 9.39 11.19 -8.79
N TYR A 276 10.62 11.61 -8.54
CA TYR A 276 11.49 10.94 -7.58
C TYR A 276 12.40 11.91 -6.84
N ALA A 277 12.88 11.48 -5.68
CA ALA A 277 13.93 12.11 -4.90
C ALA A 277 14.97 11.05 -4.53
N LEU A 278 16.25 11.36 -4.74
CA LEU A 278 17.36 10.53 -4.28
C LEU A 278 17.90 11.14 -2.99
N CYS A 279 17.83 10.38 -1.90
CA CYS A 279 18.22 10.83 -0.57
C CYS A 279 19.38 10.00 -0.05
N ARG A 280 20.39 10.67 0.50
CA ARG A 280 21.49 10.03 1.20
C ARG A 280 21.15 9.88 2.68
N VAL A 281 21.29 8.65 3.19
CA VAL A 281 21.23 8.41 4.63
C VAL A 281 22.64 8.60 5.19
N GLN A 282 22.79 9.51 6.16
CA GLN A 282 24.04 9.66 6.87
C GLN A 282 24.18 8.52 7.91
N PRO A 283 25.41 7.99 8.11
CA PRO A 283 25.67 6.93 9.09
C PRO A 283 25.13 7.27 10.47
#